data_AF-A0A4E0QTC7-F1
#
_entry.id   AF-A0A4E0QTC7-F1
#
_cell.length_a   1.000
_cell.length_b   1.000
_cell.length_c   1.000
_cell.angle_alpha   90.00
_cell.angle_beta   90.00
_cell.angle_gamma   90.00
#
_symmetry.space_group_name_H-M   'P 1'
#
loop_
_entity.id
_entity.type
_entity.pdbx_description
1 polymer ?
#
loop_
_entity_poly.entity_id
_entity_poly.type
_entity_poly.pdbx_seq_one_letter_code
_entity_poly.pdbx_strand_id
1 'polypeptide(L)'
;METAPCTVAAADMLLRNPEHDEWTKLQSTDPDLRFLYDRLSNQQPRSSEDVQGTSYNVRCLWALWPHLRVVDGILVYQNGPDYLHRMVVPAMAIETFLRRLHEELGHAGQNKLEDSTRRCFRWTYLKCDFANFCNACTECSQI
;
A
#
# COMPACT_ATOMS: atom_id res chain seq x y z
N MET A 1 24.50 -6.13 14.03
CA MET A 1 24.32 -5.33 12.80
C MET A 1 22.87 -4.89 12.81
N GLU A 2 22.59 -3.79 13.50
CA GLU A 2 21.24 -3.25 13.69
C GLU A 2 20.65 -2.86 12.33
N THR A 3 19.57 -3.54 11.97
CA THR A 3 18.69 -3.13 10.88
C THR A 3 18.04 -1.83 11.30
N ALA A 4 18.52 -0.70 10.76
CA ALA A 4 17.87 0.60 10.95
C ALA A 4 16.39 0.43 10.55
N PRO A 5 15.46 0.48 11.52
CA PRO A 5 14.06 0.22 11.22
C PRO A 5 13.60 1.30 10.25
N CYS A 6 12.75 0.94 9.28
CA CYS A 6 12.06 1.91 8.43
C CYS A 6 11.66 3.07 9.32
N THR A 7 12.16 4.29 9.08
CA THR A 7 12.07 5.45 10.01
C THR A 7 10.78 5.37 10.80
N VAL A 8 10.88 4.78 12.00
CA VAL A 8 9.72 4.17 12.68
C VAL A 8 8.68 5.26 12.86
N ALA A 9 9.14 6.46 13.18
CA ALA A 9 8.31 7.64 13.32
C ALA A 9 7.32 7.90 12.17
N ALA A 10 7.64 7.77 10.88
CA ALA A 10 6.69 8.16 9.82
C ALA A 10 5.60 7.09 9.58
N ALA A 11 5.99 5.81 9.53
CA ALA A 11 5.05 4.71 9.37
C ALA A 11 4.22 4.49 10.65
N ASP A 12 4.81 4.64 11.83
CA ASP A 12 4.18 4.51 13.15
C ASP A 12 3.27 5.71 13.49
N MET A 13 3.59 6.92 13.01
CA MET A 13 2.77 8.12 13.22
C MET A 13 1.54 8.16 12.30
N LEU A 14 1.66 7.71 11.05
CA LEU A 14 0.53 7.58 10.12
C LEU A 14 -0.37 6.37 10.41
N LEU A 15 0.22 5.35 11.03
CA LEU A 15 -0.45 4.19 11.58
C LEU A 15 -0.47 4.29 13.11
N ARG A 16 -1.06 5.36 13.69
CA ARG A 16 -1.49 5.34 15.10
C ARG A 16 -2.64 4.33 15.37
N ASN A 17 -2.53 3.16 14.74
CA ASN A 17 -3.39 2.01 14.82
C ASN A 17 -4.80 2.27 14.28
N PRO A 18 -4.99 2.29 12.95
CA PRO A 18 -6.13 1.52 12.44
C PRO A 18 -5.96 0.12 13.03
N GLU A 19 -6.85 -0.26 13.94
CA GLU A 19 -6.83 -1.60 14.51
C GLU A 19 -6.68 -2.58 13.35
N HIS A 20 -5.93 -3.66 13.55
CA HIS A 20 -5.77 -4.73 12.56
C HIS A 20 -7.07 -5.03 11.78
N ASP A 21 -8.19 -5.00 12.50
CA ASP A 21 -9.56 -5.18 12.00
C ASP A 21 -10.00 -4.12 10.96
N GLU A 22 -9.57 -2.86 11.09
CA GLU A 22 -9.86 -1.79 10.13
C GLU A 22 -9.15 -2.04 8.80
N TRP A 23 -7.87 -2.41 8.79
CA TRP A 23 -7.17 -2.73 7.54
C TRP A 23 -7.69 -4.01 6.89
N THR A 24 -8.00 -5.03 7.68
CA THR A 24 -8.68 -6.24 7.19
C THR A 24 -9.98 -5.87 6.49
N LYS A 25 -10.79 -5.00 7.11
CA LYS A 25 -12.04 -4.52 6.53
C LYS A 25 -11.81 -3.69 5.27
N LEU A 26 -10.89 -2.73 5.28
CA LEU A 26 -10.59 -1.89 4.11
C LEU A 26 -10.12 -2.73 2.92
N GLN A 27 -9.23 -3.70 3.13
CA GLN A 27 -8.73 -4.56 2.05
C GLN A 27 -9.79 -5.55 1.56
N SER A 28 -10.60 -6.13 2.45
CA SER A 28 -11.64 -7.10 2.05
C SER A 28 -12.85 -6.45 1.40
N THR A 29 -13.08 -5.15 1.63
CA THR A 29 -14.19 -4.39 1.02
C THR A 29 -13.79 -3.61 -0.23
N ASP A 30 -12.49 -3.49 -0.52
CA ASP A 30 -11.99 -2.79 -1.71
C ASP A 30 -12.31 -3.57 -2.99
N PRO A 31 -12.96 -2.95 -3.99
CA PRO A 31 -13.35 -3.63 -5.21
C PRO A 31 -12.19 -4.30 -5.96
N ASP A 32 -10.99 -3.70 -5.92
CA ASP A 32 -9.82 -4.26 -6.58
C ASP A 32 -9.15 -5.32 -5.70
N LEU A 33 -9.00 -5.06 -4.40
CA LEU A 33 -8.27 -5.99 -3.52
C LEU A 33 -9.09 -7.20 -3.10
N ARG A 34 -10.42 -7.08 -2.96
CA ARG A 34 -11.30 -8.16 -2.49
C ARG A 34 -11.12 -9.44 -3.30
N PHE A 35 -11.04 -9.32 -4.62
CA PHE A 35 -10.81 -10.48 -5.50
C PHE A 35 -9.52 -11.23 -5.15
N LEU A 36 -8.42 -10.50 -4.91
CA LEU A 36 -7.13 -11.08 -4.52
C LEU A 36 -7.18 -11.64 -3.11
N TYR A 37 -7.79 -10.89 -2.20
CA TYR A 37 -7.96 -11.21 -0.79
C TYR A 37 -8.69 -12.53 -0.61
N ASP A 38 -9.86 -12.69 -1.25
CA ASP A 38 -10.69 -13.88 -1.16
C ASP A 38 -9.93 -15.11 -1.67
N ARG A 39 -9.20 -15.00 -2.79
CA ARG A 39 -8.43 -16.14 -3.32
C ARG A 39 -7.26 -16.53 -2.44
N LEU A 40 -6.48 -15.55 -1.98
CA LEU A 40 -5.32 -15.81 -1.13
C LEU A 40 -5.76 -16.39 0.22
N SER A 41 -6.85 -15.89 0.79
CA SER A 41 -7.42 -16.41 2.04
C SER A 41 -7.94 -17.84 1.90
N ASN A 42 -8.55 -18.16 0.77
CA ASN A 42 -9.06 -19.50 0.46
C ASN A 42 -8.02 -20.45 -0.16
N GLN A 43 -6.75 -20.04 -0.23
CA GLN A 43 -5.64 -20.81 -0.85
C GLN A 43 -5.94 -21.28 -2.28
N GLN A 44 -6.70 -20.50 -3.04
CA GLN A 44 -7.05 -20.82 -4.42
C GLN A 44 -5.85 -20.56 -5.34
N PRO A 45 -5.55 -21.47 -6.28
CA PRO A 45 -4.45 -21.28 -7.22
C PRO A 45 -4.74 -20.13 -8.18
N ARG A 46 -3.67 -19.59 -8.76
CA ARG A 46 -3.72 -18.60 -9.82
C ARG A 46 -4.29 -19.23 -11.11
N SER A 47 -5.36 -18.67 -11.67
CA SER A 47 -5.80 -18.97 -13.04
C SER A 47 -5.79 -17.72 -13.93
N SER A 48 -5.33 -17.87 -15.17
CA SER A 48 -5.23 -16.76 -16.13
C SER A 48 -6.59 -16.20 -16.55
N GLU A 49 -7.65 -17.00 -16.45
CA GLU A 49 -9.01 -16.59 -16.82
C GLU A 49 -9.58 -15.57 -15.83
N ASP A 50 -9.15 -15.65 -14.57
CA ASP A 50 -9.75 -14.87 -13.48
C ASP A 50 -9.46 -13.38 -13.55
N VAL A 51 -8.40 -12.98 -14.27
CA VAL A 51 -7.95 -11.60 -14.35
C VAL A 51 -8.52 -10.87 -15.59
N GLN A 52 -9.22 -11.59 -16.47
CA GLN A 52 -9.83 -10.99 -17.66
C GLN A 52 -10.97 -10.04 -17.26
N GLY A 53 -11.00 -8.84 -17.84
CA GLY A 53 -12.01 -7.83 -17.52
C GLY A 53 -11.82 -7.10 -16.18
N THR A 54 -10.78 -7.44 -15.41
CA THR A 54 -10.46 -6.75 -14.14
C THR A 54 -9.73 -5.42 -14.38
N SER A 55 -9.68 -4.58 -13.35
CA SER A 55 -9.00 -3.29 -13.41
C SER A 55 -7.49 -3.45 -13.66
N TYR A 56 -6.84 -2.36 -14.08
CA TYR A 56 -5.37 -2.36 -14.23
C TYR A 56 -4.66 -2.64 -12.90
N ASN A 57 -5.16 -2.08 -11.80
CA ASN A 57 -4.61 -2.29 -10.47
C ASN A 57 -4.64 -3.78 -10.07
N VAL A 58 -5.78 -4.45 -10.30
CA VAL A 58 -5.89 -5.91 -10.11
C VAL A 58 -4.89 -6.66 -10.97
N ARG A 59 -4.75 -6.32 -12.26
CA ARG A 59 -3.78 -6.97 -13.16
C ARG A 59 -2.32 -6.79 -12.69
N CYS A 60 -1.96 -5.60 -12.21
CA CYS A 60 -0.63 -5.32 -11.67
C CYS A 60 -0.35 -6.12 -10.40
N LEU A 61 -1.31 -6.19 -9.47
CA LEU A 61 -1.18 -7.00 -8.27
C LEU A 61 -1.18 -8.50 -8.60
N TRP A 62 -1.99 -8.94 -9.56
CA TRP A 62 -2.02 -10.31 -10.06
C TRP A 62 -0.69 -10.75 -10.64
N ALA A 63 0.02 -9.85 -11.36
CA ALA A 63 1.38 -10.14 -11.83
C ALA A 63 2.35 -10.45 -10.68
N LEU A 64 2.10 -9.92 -9.49
CA LEU A 64 2.91 -10.10 -8.28
C LEU A 64 2.46 -11.28 -7.42
N TRP A 65 1.49 -12.08 -7.87
CA TRP A 65 0.90 -13.21 -7.12
C TRP A 65 1.89 -14.06 -6.30
N PRO A 66 3.06 -14.48 -6.84
CA PRO A 66 4.01 -15.30 -6.07
C PRO A 66 4.51 -14.64 -4.77
N HIS A 67 4.39 -13.32 -4.67
CA HIS A 67 4.84 -12.49 -3.55
C HIS A 67 3.70 -11.97 -2.68
N LEU A 68 2.44 -12.27 -3.01
CA LEU A 68 1.28 -11.85 -2.23
C LEU A 68 0.88 -12.92 -1.22
N ARG A 69 0.52 -12.50 -0.01
CA ARG A 69 0.08 -13.37 1.09
C ARG A 69 -0.96 -12.62 1.93
N VAL A 70 -1.84 -13.34 2.60
CA VAL A 70 -2.62 -12.80 3.71
C VAL A 70 -1.95 -13.24 5.00
N VAL A 71 -1.45 -12.29 5.78
CA VAL A 71 -0.78 -12.51 7.07
C VAL A 71 -1.60 -11.77 8.11
N ASP A 72 -2.09 -12.51 9.10
CA ASP A 72 -3.01 -11.99 10.12
C ASP A 72 -4.13 -11.17 9.44
N GLY A 73 -4.90 -11.76 8.53
CA GLY A 73 -6.01 -11.05 7.86
C GLY A 73 -5.62 -9.83 7.00
N ILE A 74 -4.35 -9.51 6.80
CA ILE A 74 -3.85 -8.39 5.99
C ILE A 74 -3.17 -8.91 4.72
N LEU A 75 -3.59 -8.41 3.57
CA LEU A 75 -2.92 -8.59 2.29
C LEU A 75 -1.58 -7.84 2.28
N VAL A 76 -0.50 -8.61 2.20
CA VAL A 76 0.88 -8.12 2.18
C VAL A 76 1.62 -8.60 0.94
N TYR A 77 2.63 -7.83 0.54
CA TYR A 77 3.62 -8.18 -0.46
C TYR A 77 4.97 -8.46 0.22
N GLN A 78 5.64 -9.54 -0.18
CA GLN A 78 6.98 -9.91 0.29
C GLN A 78 7.86 -10.45 -0.85
N ASN A 79 9.02 -9.84 -1.08
CA ASN A 79 9.93 -10.25 -2.16
C ASN A 79 10.97 -11.29 -1.70
N GLY A 80 10.51 -12.41 -1.16
CA GLY A 80 11.38 -13.43 -0.58
C GLY A 80 11.47 -13.33 0.96
N PRO A 81 11.98 -14.38 1.62
CA PRO A 81 11.81 -14.59 3.05
C PRO A 81 12.48 -13.52 3.93
N ASP A 82 13.60 -12.95 3.47
CA ASP A 82 14.38 -11.98 4.25
C ASP A 82 13.87 -10.54 4.14
N TYR A 83 12.87 -10.29 3.28
CA TYR A 83 12.30 -8.96 3.08
C TYR A 83 11.14 -8.71 4.02
N LEU A 84 10.99 -7.46 4.47
CA LEU A 84 9.85 -7.04 5.27
C LEU A 84 8.53 -7.15 4.49
N HIS A 85 7.47 -7.49 5.21
CA HIS A 85 6.11 -7.42 4.69
C HIS A 85 5.75 -5.97 4.37
N ARG A 86 5.23 -5.75 3.17
CA ARG A 86 4.66 -4.47 2.75
C ARG A 86 3.17 -4.59 2.61
N MET A 87 2.42 -3.84 3.40
CA MET A 87 0.97 -3.80 3.34
C MET A 87 0.52 -3.27 1.99
N VAL A 88 -0.43 -3.96 1.35
CA VAL A 88 -1.04 -3.48 0.11
C VAL A 88 -2.10 -2.44 0.46
N VAL A 89 -1.92 -1.20 -0.01
CA VAL A 89 -2.85 -0.11 0.26
C VAL A 89 -4.04 -0.20 -0.71
N PRO A 90 -5.29 -0.31 -0.22
CA PRO A 90 -6.49 -0.27 -1.05
C PRO A 90 -6.62 1.06 -1.79
N ALA A 91 -7.20 1.02 -2.99
CA ALA A 91 -7.33 2.20 -3.84
C ALA A 91 -8.13 3.31 -3.13
N MET A 92 -9.18 2.93 -2.39
CA MET A 92 -10.01 3.88 -1.64
C MET A 92 -9.28 4.58 -0.48
N ALA A 93 -8.18 4.02 0.00
CA ALA A 93 -7.42 4.56 1.13
C ALA A 93 -6.26 5.48 0.69
N ILE A 94 -5.86 5.43 -0.59
CA ILE A 94 -4.68 6.12 -1.12
C ILE A 94 -4.76 7.63 -0.86
N GLU A 95 -5.87 8.29 -1.21
CA GLU A 95 -5.96 9.75 -1.08
C GLU A 95 -5.80 10.21 0.38
N THR A 96 -6.47 9.53 1.30
CA THR A 96 -6.36 9.82 2.74
C THR A 96 -4.96 9.53 3.26
N PHE A 97 -4.34 8.45 2.80
CA PHE A 97 -2.96 8.11 3.12
C PHE A 97 -1.97 9.20 2.66
N LEU A 98 -2.07 9.65 1.41
CA LEU A 98 -1.20 10.67 0.84
C LEU A 98 -1.31 12.00 1.59
N ARG A 99 -2.55 12.45 1.86
CA ARG A 99 -2.83 13.70 2.58
C ARG A 99 -2.19 13.71 3.95
N ARG A 100 -2.48 12.69 4.78
CA ARG A 100 -1.93 12.60 6.14
C ARG A 100 -0.40 12.56 6.11
N LEU A 101 0.18 11.71 5.27
CA LEU A 101 1.65 11.56 5.17
C LEU A 101 2.33 12.86 4.73
N HIS A 102 1.72 13.58 3.79
CA HIS A 102 2.26 14.85 3.33
C HIS A 102 2.21 15.93 4.42
N GLU A 103 1.08 16.09 5.10
CA GLU A 103 0.88 17.06 6.18
C GLU A 103 1.79 16.75 7.38
N GLU A 104 1.80 15.51 7.86
CA GLU A 104 2.56 15.10 9.05
C GLU A 104 4.08 15.23 8.87
N LEU A 105 4.58 15.05 7.64
CA LEU A 105 6.00 15.23 7.33
C LEU A 105 6.38 16.68 7.00
N GLY A 106 5.45 17.62 7.22
CA GLY A 106 5.64 19.06 7.02
C GLY A 106 5.65 19.43 5.54
N HIS A 107 4.58 19.07 4.82
CA HIS A 107 4.46 19.27 3.37
C HIS A 107 5.63 18.67 2.58
N ALA A 108 6.00 17.45 2.94
CA ALA A 108 7.14 16.77 2.35
C ALA A 108 6.96 16.52 0.85
N GLY A 109 7.99 16.83 0.06
CA GLY A 109 8.02 16.52 -1.37
C GLY A 109 8.14 15.02 -1.67
N GLN A 110 7.88 14.66 -2.92
CA GLN A 110 7.79 13.27 -3.41
C GLN A 110 8.86 12.31 -2.87
N ASN A 111 10.14 12.68 -2.93
CA ASN A 111 11.24 11.80 -2.53
C ASN A 111 11.14 11.38 -1.06
N LYS A 112 10.83 12.34 -0.16
CA LYS A 112 10.70 12.10 1.28
C LYS A 112 9.47 11.25 1.59
N LEU A 113 8.37 11.43 0.86
CA LEU A 113 7.18 10.57 0.98
C LEU A 113 7.47 9.14 0.52
N GLU A 114 8.13 8.96 -0.63
CA GLU A 114 8.52 7.65 -1.16
C GLU A 114 9.49 6.93 -0.20
N ASP A 115 10.51 7.61 0.30
CA ASP A 115 11.48 7.09 1.26
C ASP A 115 10.81 6.59 2.55
N SER A 116 9.83 7.34 3.05
CA SER A 116 9.10 7.01 4.28
C SER A 116 8.11 5.86 4.11
N THR A 117 7.70 5.57 2.87
CA THR A 117 6.58 4.65 2.58
C THR A 117 7.03 3.31 2.00
N ARG A 118 8.02 3.30 1.09
CA ARG A 118 8.32 2.14 0.22
C ARG A 118 8.72 0.86 0.93
N ARG A 119 9.12 0.95 2.21
CA ARG A 119 9.55 -0.17 3.06
C ARG A 119 8.38 -0.86 3.77
N CYS A 120 7.27 -0.16 3.98
CA CYS A 120 6.11 -0.65 4.73
C CYS A 120 4.86 -0.83 3.86
N PHE A 121 4.75 -0.10 2.74
CA PHE A 121 3.54 -0.09 1.93
C PHE A 121 3.82 -0.37 0.46
N ARG A 122 2.76 -0.78 -0.24
CA ARG A 122 2.76 -1.01 -1.68
C ARG A 122 1.40 -0.74 -2.28
N TRP A 123 1.36 -0.08 -3.43
CA TRP A 123 0.24 -0.08 -4.36
C TRP A 123 0.76 0.20 -5.77
N THR A 124 -0.09 0.02 -6.78
CA THR A 124 0.31 0.02 -8.20
C THR A 124 0.93 1.34 -8.65
N TYR A 125 0.39 2.48 -8.19
CA TYR A 125 0.72 3.81 -8.71
C TYR A 125 1.54 4.68 -7.75
N LEU A 126 2.21 4.08 -6.76
CA LEU A 126 2.88 4.77 -5.64
C LEU A 126 3.66 6.03 -6.03
N LYS A 127 4.54 5.94 -7.02
CA LYS A 127 5.37 7.09 -7.43
C LYS A 127 4.55 8.19 -8.12
N CYS A 128 3.64 7.79 -9.01
CA CYS A 128 2.80 8.72 -9.75
C CYS A 128 1.83 9.44 -8.81
N ASP A 129 1.24 8.72 -7.88
CA ASP A 129 0.30 9.27 -6.89
C ASP A 129 1.01 10.29 -5.99
N PHE A 130 2.23 9.99 -5.52
CA PHE A 130 3.02 10.98 -4.76
C PHE A 130 3.36 12.23 -5.57
N ALA A 131 3.78 12.08 -6.82
CA ALA A 131 4.11 13.20 -7.69
C ALA A 131 2.88 14.09 -7.94
N ASN A 132 1.76 13.47 -8.34
CA ASN A 132 0.50 14.16 -8.60
C ASN A 132 0.00 14.89 -7.34
N PHE A 133 0.05 14.24 -6.19
CA PHE A 133 -0.39 14.82 -4.93
C PHE A 133 0.45 16.03 -4.53
N CYS A 134 1.79 15.93 -4.57
CA CYS A 134 2.68 17.05 -4.24
C CYS A 134 2.46 18.23 -5.19
N ASN A 135 2.31 17.97 -6.49
CA ASN A 135 2.07 19.02 -7.50
C ASN A 135 0.71 19.70 -7.35
N ALA A 136 -0.27 19.01 -6.77
CA ALA A 136 -1.61 19.55 -6.53
C ALA A 136 -1.75 20.27 -5.18
N CYS A 137 -0.72 20.25 -4.32
CA CYS A 137 -0.79 20.89 -3.01
C CYS A 137 -0.76 22.42 -3.14
N THR A 138 -1.89 23.06 -2.77
CA THR A 138 -2.03 24.52 -2.83
C THR A 138 -1.09 25.22 -1.87
N GLU A 139 -0.86 24.67 -0.68
CA GLU A 139 0.05 25.25 0.32
C GLU A 139 1.50 25.24 -0.17
N CYS A 140 1.95 24.14 -0.78
CA CYS A 140 3.28 24.07 -1.39
C CYS A 140 3.46 25.02 -2.57
N SER A 141 2.40 25.28 -3.33
CA SER A 141 2.45 26.18 -4.50
C SER A 141 2.57 27.66 -4.14
N GLN A 142 2.36 28.02 -2.87
CA GLN A 142 2.40 29.40 -2.38
C GLN A 142 3.74 29.74 -1.70
N ILE A 143 4.67 28.79 -1.62
CA ILE A 143 6.01 28.92 -1.01
C ILE A 143 7.02 29.22 -2.12
#